data_AF-A0A258JTD4-F1
#
_entry.id   AF-A0A258JTD4-F1
#
_cell.length_a   1.000
_cell.length_b   1.000
_cell.length_c   1.000
_cell.angle_alpha   90.00
_cell.angle_beta   90.00
_cell.angle_gamma   90.00
#
_symmetry.space_group_name_H-M   'P 1'
#
loop_
_entity.id
_entity.type
_entity.pdbx_description
1 polymer ?
#
loop_
_entity_poly.entity_id
_entity_poly.type
_entity_poly.pdbx_seq_one_letter_code
_entity_poly.pdbx_strand_id
1 'polypeptide(L)'
;MTIKRLLSLSILFIAAIACALAVTMAVRQYGQLTASASADLRLQTIRALADIPRVMNPERGLTTLAIQTQTNEQAARTDLPAYRAETEKVLAEIRARTNATAGELDDADTLVATAKELEATYRSMRETSDAAMAQPIAARGNAAGVVTDKITAMSMLAARTMNTQLRKLASVNGVAFAWGNVAASVLDLRDYGGRQAGMLQSLVAAHKPVTPQQRTEFFILQGRVDQVWGALWGM
;
A
#
# COMPACT_ATOMS: atom_id res chain seq x y z
N MET A 1 51.49 25.39 -42.42
CA MET A 1 50.03 25.59 -42.26
C MET A 1 49.73 27.09 -42.30
N THR A 2 48.66 27.53 -42.97
CA THR A 2 48.28 28.95 -43.01
C THR A 2 47.43 29.32 -41.80
N ILE A 3 47.55 30.56 -41.30
CA ILE A 3 46.76 31.08 -40.17
C ILE A 3 45.25 30.87 -40.38
N LYS A 4 44.78 31.01 -41.63
CA LYS A 4 43.37 30.75 -42.00
C LYS A 4 42.93 29.30 -41.71
N ARG A 5 43.77 28.30 -42.02
CA ARG A 5 43.47 26.89 -41.71
C ARG A 5 43.42 26.62 -40.21
N LEU A 6 44.32 27.25 -39.45
CA LEU A 6 44.36 27.13 -37.99
C LEU A 6 43.10 27.73 -37.36
N LEU A 7 42.69 28.93 -37.79
CA LEU A 7 41.48 29.59 -37.32
C LEU A 7 40.22 28.79 -37.65
N SER A 8 40.09 28.27 -38.88
CA SER A 8 38.96 27.43 -39.28
C SER A 8 38.90 26.11 -38.49
N LEU A 9 40.04 25.47 -38.23
CA LEU A 9 40.12 24.27 -37.38
C LEU A 9 39.69 24.57 -35.94
N SER A 10 40.15 25.68 -35.35
CA SER A 10 39.76 26.09 -34.00
C SER A 10 38.25 26.35 -33.89
N ILE A 11 37.66 27.04 -34.87
CA ILE A 11 36.20 27.28 -34.91
C ILE A 11 35.45 25.95 -35.02
N LEU A 12 35.93 25.02 -35.85
CA LEU A 12 35.31 23.71 -36.05
C LEU A 12 35.40 22.84 -34.79
N PHE A 13 36.53 22.89 -34.06
CA PHE A 13 36.67 22.21 -32.76
C PHE A 13 35.75 22.80 -31.69
N ILE A 14 35.66 24.13 -31.59
CA ILE A 14 34.74 24.79 -30.63
C ILE A 14 33.28 24.41 -30.95
N ALA A 15 32.90 24.43 -32.23
CA ALA A 15 31.57 24.01 -32.67
C ALA A 15 31.30 22.53 -32.35
N ALA A 16 32.28 21.65 -32.58
CA ALA A 16 32.16 20.23 -32.23
C ALA A 16 31.99 20.00 -30.72
N ILE A 17 32.75 20.72 -29.88
CA ILE A 17 32.61 20.68 -28.42
C ILE A 17 31.23 21.18 -27.98
N ALA A 18 30.76 22.29 -28.55
CA ALA A 18 29.43 22.83 -28.25
C ALA A 18 28.31 21.85 -28.65
N CYS A 19 28.42 21.20 -29.81
CA CYS A 19 27.49 20.15 -30.23
C CYS A 19 27.53 18.93 -29.29
N ALA A 20 28.72 18.46 -28.89
CA ALA A 20 28.85 17.34 -27.96
C ALA A 20 28.26 17.66 -26.58
N LEU A 21 28.46 18.88 -26.07
CA LEU A 21 27.84 19.36 -24.84
C LEU A 21 26.32 19.45 -24.97
N ALA A 22 25.81 19.99 -26.07
CA ALA A 22 24.37 20.07 -26.31
C ALA A 22 23.72 18.67 -26.37
N VAL A 23 24.33 17.72 -27.07
CA VAL A 23 23.84 16.33 -27.15
C VAL A 23 23.87 15.66 -25.77
N THR A 24 24.96 15.78 -25.03
CA THR A 24 25.05 15.17 -23.69
C THR A 24 24.06 15.79 -22.70
N MET A 25 23.85 17.10 -22.74
CA MET A 25 22.81 17.77 -21.94
C MET A 25 21.40 17.32 -22.37
N ALA A 26 21.12 17.20 -23.67
CA ALA A 26 19.83 16.73 -24.16
C ALA A 26 19.54 15.29 -23.72
N VAL A 27 20.51 14.38 -23.83
CA VAL A 27 20.39 12.99 -23.36
C VAL A 27 20.15 12.94 -21.85
N ARG A 28 20.90 13.73 -21.07
CA ARG A 28 20.73 13.79 -19.62
C ARG A 28 19.35 14.33 -19.24
N GLN A 29 18.88 15.40 -19.90
CA GLN A 29 17.58 15.99 -19.64
C GLN A 29 16.45 15.02 -20.00
N TYR A 30 16.56 14.33 -21.13
CA TYR A 30 15.59 13.32 -21.53
C TYR A 30 15.53 12.17 -20.51
N GLY A 31 16.70 11.66 -20.08
CA GLY A 31 16.77 10.65 -19.02
C GLY A 31 16.14 11.10 -17.70
N GLN A 32 16.32 12.37 -17.31
CA GLN A 32 15.67 12.92 -16.11
C GLN A 32 14.15 13.01 -16.26
N LEU A 33 13.63 13.39 -17.42
CA LEU A 33 12.20 13.44 -17.69
C LEU A 33 11.57 12.04 -17.63
N THR A 34 12.20 11.05 -18.25
CA THR A 34 11.73 9.65 -18.18
C THR A 34 11.76 9.13 -16.74
N ALA A 35 12.85 9.37 -16.00
CA ALA A 35 12.94 8.96 -14.60
C ALA A 35 11.86 9.60 -13.73
N SER A 36 11.56 10.89 -13.96
CA SER A 36 10.48 11.60 -13.26
C SER A 36 9.10 11.03 -13.59
N ALA A 37 8.83 10.69 -14.86
CA ALA A 37 7.57 10.08 -15.27
C ALA A 37 7.37 8.70 -14.62
N SER A 38 8.42 7.86 -14.63
CA SER A 38 8.39 6.56 -13.94
C SER A 38 8.20 6.73 -12.42
N ALA A 39 8.85 7.72 -11.80
CA ALA A 39 8.68 8.01 -10.37
C ALA A 39 7.26 8.44 -10.02
N ASP A 40 6.65 9.28 -10.85
CA ASP A 40 5.26 9.71 -10.66
C ASP A 40 4.29 8.51 -10.73
N LEU A 41 4.44 7.63 -11.73
CA LEU A 41 3.65 6.40 -11.83
C LEU A 41 3.78 5.53 -10.57
N ARG A 42 5.01 5.34 -10.06
CA ARG A 42 5.24 4.59 -8.82
C ARG A 42 4.56 5.25 -7.62
N LEU A 43 4.64 6.57 -7.49
CA LEU A 43 3.98 7.31 -6.41
C LEU A 43 2.46 7.20 -6.47
N GLN A 44 1.87 7.26 -7.67
CA GLN A 44 0.44 7.04 -7.86
C GLN A 44 0.02 5.64 -7.42
N THR A 45 0.80 4.61 -7.76
CA THR A 45 0.55 3.23 -7.30
C THR A 45 0.69 3.11 -5.78
N ILE A 46 1.73 3.69 -5.18
CA ILE A 46 1.94 3.69 -3.72
C ILE A 46 0.74 4.34 -3.02
N ARG A 47 0.31 5.51 -3.51
CA ARG A 47 -0.84 6.23 -2.96
C ARG A 47 -2.12 5.39 -3.00
N ALA A 48 -2.40 4.76 -4.14
CA ALA A 48 -3.60 3.92 -4.28
C ALA A 48 -3.55 2.70 -3.34
N LEU A 49 -2.39 2.07 -3.16
CA LEU A 49 -2.22 0.97 -2.21
C LEU A 49 -2.35 1.42 -0.75
N ALA A 50 -1.96 2.65 -0.42
CA ALA A 50 -2.06 3.20 0.93
C ALA A 50 -3.52 3.39 1.40
N ASP A 51 -4.47 3.48 0.46
CA ASP A 51 -5.90 3.55 0.76
C ASP A 51 -6.50 2.21 1.21
N ILE A 52 -5.83 1.08 0.98
CA ILE A 52 -6.37 -0.26 1.33
C ILE A 52 -6.80 -0.32 2.80
N PRO A 53 -5.96 -0.02 3.80
CA PRO A 53 -6.40 -0.21 5.16
C PRO A 53 -7.33 0.94 5.63
N ARG A 54 -7.51 2.03 4.86
CA ARG A 54 -8.55 3.05 5.12
C ARG A 54 -9.94 2.45 4.88
N VAL A 55 -10.12 1.73 3.78
CA VAL A 55 -11.42 1.13 3.41
C VAL A 55 -11.63 -0.23 4.06
N MET A 56 -10.56 -1.00 4.24
CA MET A 56 -10.68 -2.36 4.78
C MET A 56 -10.92 -2.43 6.29
N ASN A 57 -10.43 -1.47 7.07
CA ASN A 57 -10.61 -1.53 8.53
C ASN A 57 -12.08 -1.37 8.96
N PRO A 58 -12.84 -0.39 8.44
CA PRO A 58 -14.28 -0.29 8.72
C PRO A 58 -15.07 -1.49 8.21
N GLU A 59 -14.80 -1.95 6.97
CA GLU A 59 -15.49 -3.11 6.41
C GLU A 59 -15.21 -4.37 7.24
N ARG A 60 -13.96 -4.57 7.68
CA ARG A 60 -13.58 -5.66 8.59
C ARG A 60 -14.46 -5.65 9.83
N GLY A 61 -14.51 -4.51 10.52
CA GLY A 61 -15.23 -4.38 11.80
C GLY A 61 -16.71 -4.73 11.66
N LEU A 62 -17.38 -4.20 10.63
CA LEU A 62 -18.79 -4.50 10.40
C LEU A 62 -19.01 -5.93 9.88
N THR A 63 -18.13 -6.44 9.03
CA THR A 63 -18.26 -7.81 8.52
C THR A 63 -18.10 -8.83 9.64
N THR A 64 -17.10 -8.68 10.51
CA THR A 64 -16.90 -9.61 11.64
C THR A 64 -18.05 -9.53 12.64
N LEU A 65 -18.55 -8.32 12.93
CA LEU A 65 -19.73 -8.13 13.77
C LEU A 65 -20.97 -8.78 13.15
N ALA A 66 -21.20 -8.59 11.84
CA ALA A 66 -22.34 -9.18 11.13
C ALA A 66 -22.26 -10.71 11.12
N ILE A 67 -21.08 -11.29 10.88
CA ILE A 67 -20.85 -12.74 11.00
C ILE A 67 -21.19 -13.24 12.42
N GLN A 68 -20.97 -12.45 13.46
CA GLN A 68 -21.23 -12.87 14.83
C GLN A 68 -22.69 -12.70 15.26
N THR A 69 -23.42 -11.74 14.67
CA THR A 69 -24.70 -11.27 15.25
C THR A 69 -25.87 -11.17 14.29
N GLN A 70 -25.65 -11.21 12.97
CA GLN A 70 -26.66 -10.86 11.97
C GLN A 70 -26.83 -11.92 10.87
N THR A 71 -28.01 -12.01 10.27
CA THR A 71 -28.22 -12.68 8.97
C THR A 71 -27.82 -11.76 7.81
N ASN A 72 -27.70 -12.31 6.60
CA ASN A 72 -27.45 -11.50 5.39
C ASN A 72 -28.48 -10.38 5.19
N GLU A 73 -29.76 -10.63 5.44
CA GLU A 73 -30.83 -9.63 5.29
C GLU A 73 -30.72 -8.49 6.31
N GLN A 74 -30.29 -8.80 7.53
CA GLN A 74 -30.04 -7.79 8.56
C GLN A 74 -28.81 -6.96 8.21
N ALA A 75 -27.73 -7.62 7.80
CA ALA A 75 -26.49 -6.95 7.39
C ALA A 75 -26.69 -6.02 6.18
N ALA A 76 -27.56 -6.41 5.24
CA ALA A 76 -27.92 -5.58 4.08
C ALA A 76 -28.63 -4.27 4.43
N ARG A 77 -29.16 -4.12 5.66
CA ARG A 77 -29.81 -2.90 6.15
C ARG A 77 -28.87 -2.02 6.99
N THR A 78 -27.62 -2.42 7.15
CA THR A 78 -26.57 -1.64 7.83
C THR A 78 -25.73 -0.85 6.82
N ASP A 79 -24.67 -0.20 7.29
CA ASP A 79 -23.70 0.48 6.41
C ASP A 79 -22.75 -0.48 5.68
N LEU A 80 -22.80 -1.80 5.96
CA LEU A 80 -21.90 -2.78 5.36
C LEU A 80 -21.88 -2.74 3.81
N PRO A 81 -23.00 -2.61 3.08
CA PRO A 81 -22.98 -2.46 1.63
C PRO A 81 -22.25 -1.20 1.15
N ALA A 82 -22.33 -0.09 1.90
CA ALA A 82 -21.64 1.15 1.54
C ALA A 82 -20.12 1.00 1.68
N TYR A 83 -19.65 0.35 2.76
CA TYR A 83 -18.23 0.05 2.93
C TYR A 83 -17.70 -0.90 1.85
N ARG A 84 -18.47 -1.94 1.51
CA ARG A 84 -18.16 -2.88 0.43
C ARG A 84 -18.01 -2.16 -0.92
N ALA A 85 -18.91 -1.23 -1.25
CA ALA A 85 -18.84 -0.44 -2.47
C ALA A 85 -17.61 0.49 -2.51
N GLU A 86 -17.26 1.12 -1.39
CA GLU A 86 -16.06 1.95 -1.28
C GLU A 86 -14.78 1.12 -1.43
N THR A 87 -14.72 -0.09 -0.85
CA THR A 87 -13.60 -1.01 -1.05
C THR A 87 -13.45 -1.41 -2.53
N GLU A 88 -14.55 -1.79 -3.18
CA GLU A 88 -14.55 -2.16 -4.60
C GLU A 88 -14.06 -1.02 -5.49
N LYS A 89 -14.46 0.21 -5.17
CA LYS A 89 -13.99 1.42 -5.87
C LYS A 89 -12.47 1.59 -5.71
N VAL A 90 -11.93 1.43 -4.50
CA VAL A 90 -10.47 1.53 -4.26
C VAL A 90 -9.71 0.42 -4.98
N LEU A 91 -10.21 -0.82 -4.97
CA LEU A 91 -9.59 -1.93 -5.71
C LEU A 91 -9.60 -1.66 -7.23
N ALA A 92 -10.69 -1.12 -7.76
CA ALA A 92 -10.77 -0.70 -9.16
C ALA A 92 -9.77 0.41 -9.50
N GLU A 93 -9.58 1.40 -8.60
CA GLU A 93 -8.55 2.42 -8.76
C GLU A 93 -7.15 1.80 -8.76
N ILE A 94 -6.83 0.92 -7.81
CA ILE A 94 -5.54 0.24 -7.75
C ILE A 94 -5.27 -0.49 -9.07
N ARG A 95 -6.22 -1.28 -9.56
CA ARG A 95 -6.10 -1.97 -10.84
C ARG A 95 -5.85 -1.01 -11.98
N ALA A 96 -6.57 0.12 -12.04
CA ALA A 96 -6.37 1.13 -13.08
C ALA A 96 -4.95 1.73 -13.01
N ARG A 97 -4.47 2.07 -11.81
CA ARG A 97 -3.11 2.61 -11.61
C ARG A 97 -2.03 1.61 -11.96
N THR A 98 -2.17 0.34 -11.57
CA THR A 98 -1.18 -0.69 -11.92
C THR A 98 -1.18 -1.01 -13.41
N ASN A 99 -2.35 -1.01 -14.06
CA ASN A 99 -2.42 -1.19 -15.51
C ASN A 99 -1.78 -0.02 -16.27
N ALA A 100 -1.88 1.20 -15.76
CA ALA A 100 -1.24 2.37 -16.34
C ALA A 100 0.30 2.32 -16.31
N THR A 101 0.90 1.39 -15.55
CA THR A 101 2.35 1.18 -15.55
C THR A 101 2.84 0.26 -16.67
N ALA A 102 1.93 -0.42 -17.38
CA ALA A 102 2.29 -1.37 -18.42
C ALA A 102 3.04 -0.68 -19.58
N GLY A 103 4.24 -1.18 -19.90
CA GLY A 103 5.13 -0.58 -20.89
C GLY A 103 5.95 0.62 -20.39
N GLU A 104 5.63 1.16 -19.21
CA GLU A 104 6.29 2.33 -18.63
C GLU A 104 7.26 1.96 -17.48
N LEU A 105 6.98 0.87 -16.75
CA LEU A 105 7.82 0.37 -15.67
C LEU A 105 8.34 -1.06 -15.95
N ASP A 106 9.55 -1.32 -15.47
CA ASP A 106 10.23 -2.63 -15.54
C ASP A 106 9.50 -3.75 -14.79
N ASP A 107 8.77 -3.40 -13.74
CA ASP A 107 8.04 -4.32 -12.86
C ASP A 107 6.51 -4.21 -12.98
N ALA A 108 6.02 -3.63 -14.08
CA ALA A 108 4.59 -3.46 -14.32
C ALA A 108 3.79 -4.76 -14.15
N ASP A 109 4.31 -5.88 -14.65
CA ASP A 109 3.66 -7.20 -14.52
C ASP A 109 3.47 -7.63 -13.06
N THR A 110 4.44 -7.31 -12.20
CA THR A 110 4.37 -7.60 -10.75
C THR A 110 3.31 -6.73 -10.07
N LEU A 111 3.22 -5.45 -10.48
CA LEU A 111 2.19 -4.53 -9.98
C LEU A 111 0.79 -4.98 -10.40
N VAL A 112 0.61 -5.36 -11.66
CA VAL A 112 -0.65 -5.90 -12.17
C VAL A 112 -1.03 -7.21 -11.48
N ALA A 113 -0.06 -8.10 -11.23
CA ALA A 113 -0.27 -9.34 -10.49
C ALA A 113 -0.72 -9.05 -9.05
N THR A 114 -0.11 -8.06 -8.37
CA THR A 114 -0.52 -7.63 -7.03
C THR A 114 -1.98 -7.18 -7.01
N ALA A 115 -2.40 -6.36 -7.98
CA ALA A 115 -3.79 -5.89 -8.06
C ALA A 115 -4.77 -7.07 -8.23
N LYS A 116 -4.43 -8.04 -9.07
CA LYS A 116 -5.25 -9.26 -9.26
C LYS A 116 -5.34 -10.09 -7.98
N GLU A 117 -4.24 -10.25 -7.25
CA GLU A 117 -4.22 -10.99 -5.99
C GLU A 117 -5.04 -10.31 -4.89
N LEU A 118 -4.99 -8.97 -4.81
CA LEU A 118 -5.85 -8.19 -3.92
C LEU A 118 -7.34 -8.38 -4.23
N GLU A 119 -7.73 -8.27 -5.50
CA GLU A 119 -9.11 -8.49 -5.93
C GLU A 119 -9.59 -9.92 -5.65
N ALA A 120 -8.75 -10.93 -5.92
CA ALA A 120 -9.06 -12.33 -5.64
C ALA A 120 -9.23 -12.59 -4.13
N THR A 121 -8.36 -12.01 -3.31
CA THR A 121 -8.43 -12.16 -1.85
C THR A 121 -9.68 -11.48 -1.30
N TYR A 122 -10.02 -10.29 -1.79
CA TYR A 122 -11.25 -9.58 -1.41
C TYR A 122 -12.49 -10.39 -1.79
N ARG A 123 -12.55 -10.94 -3.01
CA ARG A 123 -13.66 -11.79 -3.44
C ARG A 123 -13.82 -13.02 -2.55
N SER A 124 -12.71 -13.71 -2.25
CA SER A 124 -12.71 -14.86 -1.36
C SER A 124 -13.17 -14.51 0.06
N MET A 125 -12.78 -13.34 0.57
CA MET A 125 -13.26 -12.82 1.86
C MET A 125 -14.78 -12.59 1.83
N ARG A 126 -15.29 -11.97 0.77
CA ARG A 126 -16.73 -11.72 0.58
C ARG A 126 -17.52 -13.02 0.55
N GLU A 127 -17.11 -13.98 -0.27
CA GLU A 127 -17.71 -15.32 -0.34
C GLU A 127 -17.74 -16.01 1.03
N THR A 128 -16.63 -15.96 1.77
CA THR A 128 -16.55 -16.52 3.13
C THR A 128 -17.55 -15.85 4.08
N SER A 129 -17.64 -14.52 4.04
CA SER A 129 -18.54 -13.76 4.90
C SER A 129 -20.01 -14.02 4.58
N ASP A 130 -20.37 -13.99 3.30
CA ASP A 130 -21.76 -14.13 2.84
C ASP A 130 -22.26 -15.58 3.06
N ALA A 131 -21.38 -16.57 2.87
CA ALA A 131 -21.66 -17.98 3.19
C ALA A 131 -21.84 -18.21 4.69
N ALA A 132 -21.03 -17.58 5.55
CA ALA A 132 -21.18 -17.69 6.99
C ALA A 132 -22.48 -17.03 7.49
N MET A 133 -22.81 -15.84 6.98
CA MET A 133 -24.04 -15.12 7.35
C MET A 133 -25.32 -15.80 6.84
N ALA A 134 -25.22 -16.71 5.85
CA ALA A 134 -26.33 -17.57 5.42
C ALA A 134 -26.63 -18.71 6.41
N GLN A 135 -25.69 -19.04 7.31
CA GLN A 135 -25.87 -20.08 8.32
C GLN A 135 -26.42 -19.50 9.64
N PRO A 136 -27.10 -20.32 10.48
CA PRO A 136 -27.41 -19.94 11.87
C PRO A 136 -26.14 -19.60 12.65
N ILE A 137 -26.19 -18.64 13.57
CA ILE A 137 -25.02 -18.14 14.33
C ILE A 137 -24.20 -19.28 14.94
N ALA A 138 -24.86 -20.28 15.55
CA ALA A 138 -24.20 -21.43 16.17
C ALA A 138 -23.39 -22.32 15.19
N ALA A 139 -23.69 -22.28 13.89
CA ALA A 139 -23.05 -23.09 12.86
C ALA A 139 -21.92 -22.35 12.11
N ARG A 140 -21.60 -21.10 12.47
CA ARG A 140 -20.64 -20.25 11.73
C ARG A 140 -19.17 -20.52 12.05
N GLY A 141 -18.89 -21.22 13.15
CA GLY A 141 -17.54 -21.56 13.57
C GLY A 141 -16.59 -20.36 13.63
N ASN A 142 -15.38 -20.49 13.06
CA ASN A 142 -14.35 -19.46 13.05
C ASN A 142 -14.39 -18.54 11.81
N ALA A 143 -15.55 -18.37 11.14
CA ALA A 143 -15.62 -17.56 9.92
C ALA A 143 -15.12 -16.12 10.09
N ALA A 144 -15.39 -15.50 11.24
CA ALA A 144 -14.92 -14.14 11.56
C ALA A 144 -13.38 -14.08 11.67
N GLY A 145 -12.74 -15.12 12.19
CA GLY A 145 -11.27 -15.25 12.22
C GLY A 145 -10.70 -15.38 10.81
N VAL A 146 -11.28 -16.26 9.99
CA VAL A 146 -10.84 -16.46 8.59
C VAL A 146 -10.96 -15.16 7.77
N VAL A 147 -12.02 -14.39 7.94
CA VAL A 147 -12.18 -13.07 7.30
C VAL A 147 -11.11 -12.09 7.78
N THR A 148 -10.81 -12.06 9.07
CA THR A 148 -9.76 -11.21 9.65
C THR A 148 -8.38 -11.57 9.09
N ASP A 149 -8.07 -12.85 8.93
CA ASP A 149 -6.80 -13.32 8.36
C ASP A 149 -6.64 -12.89 6.90
N LYS A 150 -7.70 -13.02 6.09
CA LYS A 150 -7.69 -12.58 4.68
C LYS A 150 -7.46 -11.07 4.54
N ILE A 151 -8.11 -10.26 5.37
CA ILE A 151 -7.92 -8.79 5.36
C ILE A 151 -6.51 -8.41 5.80
N THR A 152 -5.97 -9.13 6.79
CA THR A 152 -4.58 -8.96 7.22
C THR A 152 -3.61 -9.30 6.08
N ALA A 153 -3.86 -10.40 5.35
CA ALA A 153 -3.07 -10.77 4.18
C ALA A 153 -3.10 -9.69 3.08
N MET A 154 -4.27 -9.10 2.79
CA MET A 154 -4.37 -7.97 1.85
C MET A 154 -3.54 -6.76 2.29
N SER A 155 -3.61 -6.40 3.57
CA SER A 155 -2.86 -5.27 4.12
C SER A 155 -1.35 -5.51 4.06
N MET A 156 -0.90 -6.74 4.35
CA MET A 156 0.52 -7.13 4.22
C MET A 156 1.00 -7.12 2.77
N LEU A 157 0.18 -7.60 1.84
CA LEU A 157 0.49 -7.58 0.40
C LEU A 157 0.65 -6.13 -0.08
N ALA A 158 -0.30 -5.26 0.26
CA ALA A 158 -0.24 -3.83 -0.05
C ALA A 158 1.02 -3.17 0.50
N ALA A 159 1.32 -3.38 1.80
CA ALA A 159 2.48 -2.80 2.47
C ALA A 159 3.80 -3.27 1.82
N ARG A 160 3.91 -4.57 1.50
CA ARG A 160 5.10 -5.12 0.83
C ARG A 160 5.31 -4.51 -0.54
N THR A 161 4.24 -4.36 -1.32
CA THR A 161 4.32 -3.76 -2.66
C THR A 161 4.68 -2.28 -2.56
N MET A 162 4.03 -1.51 -1.66
CA MET A 162 4.39 -0.12 -1.40
C MET A 162 5.86 0.05 -1.03
N ASN A 163 6.37 -0.73 -0.07
CA ASN A 163 7.77 -0.65 0.36
C ASN A 163 8.76 -1.01 -0.75
N THR A 164 8.38 -1.92 -1.65
CA THR A 164 9.20 -2.27 -2.82
C THR A 164 9.25 -1.11 -3.81
N GLN A 165 8.11 -0.47 -4.09
CA GLN A 165 8.06 0.70 -4.98
C GLN A 165 8.78 1.92 -4.38
N LEU A 166 8.64 2.15 -3.08
CA LEU A 166 9.37 3.20 -2.36
C LEU A 166 10.88 3.04 -2.50
N ARG A 167 11.41 1.82 -2.30
CA ARG A 167 12.85 1.56 -2.49
C ARG A 167 13.33 1.91 -3.90
N LYS A 168 12.51 1.66 -4.93
CA LYS A 168 12.82 2.02 -6.31
C LYS A 168 12.81 3.53 -6.58
N LEU A 169 12.16 4.34 -5.74
CA LEU A 169 12.22 5.80 -5.83
C LEU A 169 13.53 6.39 -5.29
N ALA A 170 14.26 5.67 -4.44
CA ALA A 170 15.47 6.20 -3.80
C ALA A 170 16.54 6.63 -4.81
N SER A 171 16.68 5.92 -5.93
CA SER A 171 17.63 6.25 -7.00
C SER A 171 17.22 7.45 -7.85
N VAL A 172 15.94 7.86 -7.80
CA VAL A 172 15.38 8.94 -8.61
C VAL A 172 15.19 10.21 -7.79
N ASN A 173 14.64 10.09 -6.59
CA ASN A 173 14.36 11.22 -5.71
C ASN A 173 14.44 10.81 -4.23
N GLY A 174 15.56 11.15 -3.59
CA GLY A 174 15.79 10.86 -2.17
C GLY A 174 14.80 11.54 -1.22
N VAL A 175 14.26 12.71 -1.59
CA VAL A 175 13.26 13.43 -0.78
C VAL A 175 11.90 12.71 -0.82
N ALA A 176 11.45 12.30 -2.00
CA ALA A 176 10.23 11.51 -2.15
C ALA A 176 10.34 10.16 -1.41
N PHE A 177 11.51 9.52 -1.48
CA PHE A 177 11.80 8.32 -0.70
C PHE A 177 11.73 8.58 0.81
N ALA A 178 12.34 9.66 1.31
CA ALA A 178 12.31 10.01 2.74
C ALA A 178 10.87 10.22 3.25
N TRP A 179 10.08 11.05 2.56
CA TRP A 179 8.67 11.27 2.92
C TRP A 179 7.82 10.01 2.80
N GLY A 180 8.10 9.16 1.81
CA GLY A 180 7.44 7.87 1.66
C GLY A 180 7.72 6.92 2.83
N ASN A 181 8.93 6.91 3.38
CA ASN A 181 9.26 6.13 4.58
C ASN A 181 8.56 6.66 5.84
N VAL A 182 8.40 7.99 5.96
CA VAL A 182 7.59 8.60 7.03
C VAL A 182 6.14 8.11 6.90
N ALA A 183 5.56 8.18 5.70
CA ALA A 183 4.20 7.70 5.46
C ALA A 183 4.04 6.20 5.76
N ALA A 184 5.00 5.36 5.35
CA ALA A 184 5.02 3.94 5.68
C ALA A 184 5.07 3.69 7.20
N SER A 185 5.88 4.46 7.92
CA SER A 185 5.99 4.37 9.39
C SER A 185 4.68 4.79 10.06
N VAL A 186 3.98 5.81 9.56
CA VAL A 186 2.65 6.19 10.05
C VAL A 186 1.60 5.09 9.79
N LEU A 187 1.68 4.40 8.65
CA LEU A 187 0.81 3.26 8.37
C LEU A 187 1.08 2.08 9.30
N ASP A 188 2.35 1.77 9.59
CA ASP A 188 2.74 0.75 10.56
C ASP A 188 2.21 1.10 11.96
N LEU A 189 2.37 2.35 12.39
CA LEU A 189 1.82 2.84 13.66
C LEU A 189 0.31 2.63 13.74
N ARG A 190 -0.42 2.98 12.68
CA ARG A 190 -1.87 2.76 12.60
C ARG A 190 -2.23 1.29 12.73
N ASP A 191 -1.48 0.40 12.07
CA ASP A 191 -1.74 -1.04 12.10
C ASP A 191 -1.46 -1.64 13.49
N TYR A 192 -0.29 -1.38 14.08
CA TYR A 192 0.04 -1.84 15.42
C TYR A 192 -0.93 -1.29 16.47
N GLY A 193 -1.24 0.00 16.42
CA GLY A 193 -2.23 0.63 17.31
C GLY A 193 -3.64 0.07 17.12
N GLY A 194 -4.05 -0.20 15.88
CA GLY A 194 -5.34 -0.82 15.57
C GLY A 194 -5.46 -2.26 16.10
N ARG A 195 -4.40 -3.07 15.97
CA ARG A 195 -4.35 -4.43 16.54
C ARG A 195 -4.38 -4.40 18.06
N GLN A 196 -3.62 -3.48 18.67
CA GLN A 196 -3.60 -3.30 20.12
C GLN A 196 -4.98 -2.90 20.66
N ALA A 197 -5.64 -1.93 20.02
CA ALA A 197 -6.99 -1.51 20.39
C ALA A 197 -8.01 -2.65 20.24
N GLY A 198 -7.96 -3.39 19.13
CA GLY A 198 -8.83 -4.55 18.90
C GLY A 198 -8.65 -5.66 19.95
N MET A 199 -7.41 -5.90 20.37
CA MET A 199 -7.12 -6.83 21.46
C MET A 199 -7.77 -6.37 22.77
N LEU A 200 -7.60 -5.11 23.16
CA LEU A 200 -8.22 -4.56 24.37
C LEU A 200 -9.74 -4.63 24.32
N GLN A 201 -10.35 -4.25 23.19
CA GLN A 201 -11.80 -4.34 23.00
C GLN A 201 -12.30 -5.78 23.18
N SER A 202 -11.60 -6.77 22.64
CA SER A 202 -11.97 -8.18 22.80
C SER A 202 -11.91 -8.65 24.25
N LEU A 203 -10.90 -8.19 25.02
CA LEU A 203 -10.72 -8.53 26.43
C LEU A 203 -11.81 -7.92 27.29
N VAL A 204 -12.13 -6.64 27.07
CA VAL A 204 -13.21 -5.93 27.76
C VAL A 204 -14.56 -6.58 27.45
N ALA A 205 -14.86 -6.85 26.18
CA ALA A 205 -16.11 -7.48 25.78
C ALA A 205 -16.28 -8.89 26.37
N ALA A 206 -15.20 -9.67 26.44
CA ALA A 206 -15.23 -11.03 26.97
C ALA A 206 -15.43 -11.10 28.49
N HIS A 207 -15.25 -9.99 29.24
CA HIS A 207 -15.32 -9.95 30.71
C HIS A 207 -14.45 -11.03 31.41
N LYS A 208 -13.34 -11.43 30.78
CA LYS A 208 -12.45 -12.49 31.28
C LYS A 208 -11.13 -11.90 31.77
N PRO A 209 -10.51 -12.51 32.79
CA PRO A 209 -9.15 -12.16 33.19
C PRO A 209 -8.19 -12.32 32.00
N VAL A 210 -7.31 -11.33 31.83
CA VAL A 210 -6.26 -11.35 30.80
C VAL A 210 -5.27 -12.47 31.11
N THR A 211 -5.06 -13.38 30.17
CA THR A 211 -4.09 -14.47 30.35
C THR A 211 -2.64 -13.95 30.29
N PRO A 212 -1.66 -14.68 30.82
CA PRO A 212 -0.25 -14.33 30.67
C PRO A 212 0.18 -14.17 29.20
N GLN A 213 -0.30 -15.04 28.29
CA GLN A 213 0.01 -14.91 26.86
C GLN A 213 -0.54 -13.61 26.27
N GLN A 214 -1.80 -13.28 26.57
CA GLN A 214 -2.43 -12.04 26.10
C GLN A 214 -1.70 -10.81 26.65
N ARG A 215 -1.23 -10.85 27.90
CA ARG A 215 -0.42 -9.76 28.45
C ARG A 215 0.90 -9.58 27.68
N THR A 216 1.58 -10.67 27.36
CA THR A 216 2.83 -10.62 26.57
C THR A 216 2.58 -10.08 25.16
N GLU A 217 1.55 -10.57 24.47
CA GLU A 217 1.20 -10.10 23.13
C GLU A 217 0.84 -8.61 23.11
N PHE A 218 0.10 -8.12 24.11
CA PHE A 218 -0.16 -6.70 24.27
C PHE A 218 1.12 -5.87 24.40
N PHE A 219 2.07 -6.30 25.24
CA PHE A 219 3.33 -5.56 25.42
C PHE A 219 4.24 -5.64 24.18
N ILE A 220 4.18 -6.72 23.41
CA ILE A 220 4.86 -6.79 22.11
C ILE A 220 4.29 -5.72 21.16
N LEU A 221 2.96 -5.59 21.08
CA LEU A 221 2.31 -4.55 20.27
C LEU A 221 2.64 -3.14 20.78
N GLN A 222 2.58 -2.92 22.10
CA GLN A 222 2.96 -1.63 22.71
C GLN A 222 4.41 -1.27 22.36
N GLY A 223 5.35 -2.19 22.53
CA GLY A 223 6.76 -1.94 22.21
C GLY A 223 6.98 -1.60 20.73
N ARG A 224 6.20 -2.20 19.82
CA ARG A 224 6.21 -1.81 18.39
C ARG A 224 5.67 -0.40 18.16
N VAL A 225 4.57 -0.05 18.82
CA VAL A 225 4.01 1.32 18.77
C VAL A 225 5.04 2.32 19.28
N ASP A 226 5.66 2.07 20.43
CA ASP A 226 6.66 2.95 21.03
C ASP A 226 7.89 3.10 20.13
N GLN A 227 8.36 1.99 19.52
CA GLN A 227 9.48 2.01 18.59
C GLN A 227 9.19 2.90 17.36
N VAL A 228 8.02 2.73 16.74
CA VAL A 228 7.64 3.50 15.54
C VAL A 228 7.37 4.97 15.89
N TRP A 229 6.69 5.23 17.01
CA TRP A 229 6.43 6.58 17.50
C TRP A 229 7.72 7.32 17.83
N GLY A 230 8.65 6.67 18.53
CA GLY A 230 9.97 7.21 18.82
C GLY A 230 10.80 7.50 17.56
N ALA A 231 10.71 6.64 16.53
CA ALA A 231 11.39 6.87 15.27
C ALA A 231 10.83 8.05 14.46
N LEU A 232 9.51 8.32 14.57
CA LEU A 232 8.84 9.42 13.87
C LEU A 232 9.12 10.79 14.50
N TRP A 233 9.21 10.86 15.83
CA TRP A 233 9.25 12.12 16.57
C TRP A 233 10.51 12.32 17.43
N GLY A 234 11.40 11.34 17.47
CA GLY A 234 12.67 11.39 18.21
C GLY A 234 13.87 11.84 17.37
N MET A 235 13.63 12.37 16.16
CA MET A 235 14.60 13.15 15.37
C MET A 235 14.44 14.64 15.68
#